data_AF-A0AAV2RYB8-F1
#
_entry.id   AF-A0AAV2RYB8-F1
#
_cell.length_a   1.000
_cell.length_b   1.000
_cell.length_c   1.000
_cell.angle_alpha   90.00
_cell.angle_beta   90.00
_cell.angle_gamma   90.00
#
_symmetry.space_group_name_H-M   'P 1'
#
loop_
_entity.id
_entity.type
_entity.pdbx_description
1 polymer ?
#
loop_
_entity_poly.entity_id
_entity_poly.type
_entity_poly.pdbx_seq_one_letter_code
_entity_poly.pdbx_strand_id
1 'polypeptide(L)'
;MSEDRDRAVYMKLEALKDIRSKVVTVERLRGRLAQEVELVQAEEASLAEYRSEMELLLQEKMAHVEELRQIHADINAMESIIKSAEELRNKSLDHVRRLYDEYVPLKQEVGRMAVQQLGHDVNLPNLAPEDDPVPPEITSSLSHSFFDKPGGGGGGGGVEWSMDHEELRGTGLGISALPPAFMSPQAPSLNPLRTQLHKPDQRPLPPPPGPPAPAFRQQPPPMKSCLSCHQQIHRNAPICPLCKAKSRSRNPKKPKKKD
;
A
#
# COMPACT_ATOMS: atom_id res chain seq x y z
N MET A 1 77.65 19.72 -55.22
CA MET A 1 77.29 18.27 -55.37
C MET A 1 77.33 17.50 -54.05
N SER A 2 78.47 17.38 -53.34
CA SER A 2 78.50 16.69 -52.03
C SER A 2 77.79 17.48 -50.94
N GLU A 3 78.04 18.79 -50.85
CA GLU A 3 77.47 19.67 -49.81
C GLU A 3 75.94 19.80 -49.92
N ASP A 4 75.40 19.86 -51.15
CA ASP A 4 73.95 19.89 -51.39
C ASP A 4 73.27 18.59 -50.95
N ARG A 5 73.96 17.45 -51.13
CA ARG A 5 73.50 16.14 -50.68
C ARG A 5 73.46 16.08 -49.16
N ASP A 6 74.49 16.59 -48.50
CA ASP A 6 74.58 16.60 -47.04
C ASP A 6 73.55 17.53 -46.40
N ARG A 7 73.28 18.69 -47.01
CA ARG A 7 72.18 19.58 -46.61
C ARG A 7 70.82 18.92 -46.75
N ALA A 8 70.57 18.20 -47.85
CA ALA A 8 69.35 17.45 -48.06
C ALA A 8 69.17 16.32 -47.04
N VAL A 9 70.27 15.64 -46.65
CA VAL A 9 70.25 14.63 -45.58
C VAL A 9 69.90 15.27 -44.23
N TYR A 10 70.50 16.41 -43.90
CA TYR A 10 70.21 17.12 -42.64
C TYR A 10 68.73 17.53 -42.52
N MET A 11 68.15 18.07 -43.61
CA MET A 11 66.72 18.42 -43.65
C MET A 11 65.81 17.21 -43.44
N LYS A 12 66.17 16.06 -44.01
CA LYS A 12 65.42 14.80 -43.81
C LYS A 12 65.51 14.31 -42.37
N LEU A 13 66.66 14.45 -41.72
CA LEU A 13 66.84 14.06 -40.32
C LEU A 13 66.03 14.94 -39.36
N GLU A 14 65.99 16.26 -39.58
CA GLU A 14 65.15 17.15 -38.76
C GLU A 14 63.66 16.84 -38.95
N ALA A 15 63.23 16.60 -40.19
CA ALA A 15 61.86 16.15 -40.47
C ALA A 15 61.53 14.82 -39.77
N LEU A 16 62.45 13.85 -39.75
CA LEU A 16 62.25 12.57 -39.06
C LEU A 16 62.13 12.75 -37.54
N LYS A 17 62.92 13.65 -36.94
CA LYS A 17 62.83 13.97 -35.51
C LYS A 17 61.46 14.58 -35.16
N ASP A 18 60.97 15.51 -35.97
CA ASP A 18 59.65 16.11 -35.82
C ASP A 18 58.52 15.10 -35.98
N ILE A 19 58.61 14.24 -37.00
CA ILE A 19 57.67 13.14 -37.23
C ILE A 19 57.63 12.22 -36.01
N ARG A 20 58.79 11.81 -35.50
CA ARG A 20 58.87 10.94 -34.32
C ARG A 20 58.19 11.57 -33.11
N SER A 21 58.42 12.85 -32.85
CA SER A 21 57.76 13.56 -31.74
C SER A 21 56.24 13.58 -31.91
N LYS A 22 55.75 13.90 -33.12
CA LYS A 22 54.31 13.91 -33.43
C LYS A 22 53.68 12.52 -33.31
N VAL A 23 54.36 11.46 -33.75
CA VAL A 23 53.89 10.07 -33.60
C VAL A 23 53.69 9.72 -32.13
N VAL A 24 54.64 10.07 -31.25
CA VAL A 24 54.48 9.84 -29.80
C VAL A 24 53.27 10.59 -29.24
N THR A 25 53.03 11.84 -29.66
CA THR A 25 51.83 12.60 -29.26
C THR A 25 50.55 11.95 -29.75
N VAL A 26 50.52 11.46 -31.00
CA VAL A 26 49.37 10.75 -31.57
C VAL A 26 49.07 9.48 -30.78
N GLU A 27 50.07 8.66 -30.45
CA GLU A 27 49.84 7.44 -29.67
C GLU A 27 49.29 7.75 -28.26
N ARG A 28 49.80 8.81 -27.61
CA ARG A 28 49.25 9.27 -26.34
C ARG A 28 47.78 9.72 -26.46
N LEU A 29 47.45 10.46 -27.51
CA LEU A 29 46.08 10.91 -27.76
C LEU A 29 45.15 9.73 -28.08
N ARG A 30 45.63 8.77 -28.87
CA ARG A 30 44.90 7.55 -29.20
C ARG A 30 44.56 6.73 -27.96
N GLY A 31 45.52 6.56 -27.04
CA GLY A 31 45.28 5.85 -25.78
C GLY A 31 44.22 6.54 -24.91
N ARG A 32 44.29 7.88 -24.80
CA ARG A 32 43.27 8.66 -24.07
C ARG A 32 41.90 8.56 -24.73
N LEU A 33 41.83 8.67 -26.06
CA LEU A 33 40.57 8.55 -26.79
C LEU A 33 39.93 7.17 -26.61
N ALA A 34 40.74 6.11 -26.64
CA ALA A 34 40.25 4.75 -26.39
C ALA A 34 39.62 4.61 -25.00
N GLN A 35 40.24 5.17 -23.96
CA GLN A 35 39.69 5.17 -22.60
C GLN A 35 38.37 5.94 -22.51
N GLU A 36 38.28 7.12 -23.12
CA GLU A 36 37.03 7.90 -23.14
C GLU A 36 35.91 7.14 -23.87
N VAL A 37 36.23 6.44 -24.97
CA VAL A 37 35.25 5.60 -25.68
C VAL A 37 34.75 4.45 -24.79
N GLU A 38 35.63 3.78 -24.06
CA GLU A 38 35.23 2.72 -23.12
C GLU A 38 34.33 3.28 -22.00
N LEU A 39 34.64 4.46 -21.46
CA LEU A 39 33.81 5.12 -20.44
C LEU A 39 32.42 5.47 -20.98
N VAL A 40 32.33 6.01 -22.19
CA VAL A 40 31.04 6.32 -22.82
C VAL A 40 30.23 5.05 -23.03
N GLN A 41 30.84 3.96 -23.50
CA GLN A 41 30.14 2.68 -23.70
C GLN A 41 29.61 2.10 -22.38
N ALA A 42 30.38 2.20 -21.29
CA ALA A 42 29.94 1.77 -19.97
C ALA A 42 28.77 2.61 -19.44
N GLU A 43 28.79 3.92 -19.68
CA GLU A 43 27.70 4.82 -19.31
C GLU A 43 26.44 4.55 -20.15
N GLU A 44 26.58 4.30 -21.46
CA GLU A 44 25.47 3.94 -22.34
C GLU A 44 24.78 2.65 -21.89
N ALA A 45 25.55 1.64 -21.48
CA ALA A 45 25.01 0.41 -20.90
C ALA A 45 24.24 0.68 -19.60
N SER A 46 24.82 1.48 -18.69
CA SER A 46 24.16 1.86 -17.43
C SER A 46 22.86 2.63 -17.68
N LEU A 47 22.86 3.57 -18.63
CA LEU A 47 21.67 4.29 -19.05
C LEU A 47 20.58 3.39 -19.63
N ALA A 48 20.96 2.33 -20.36
CA ALA A 48 20.00 1.36 -20.86
C ALA A 48 19.35 0.58 -19.71
N GLU A 49 20.12 0.17 -18.71
CA GLU A 49 19.61 -0.49 -17.50
C GLU A 49 18.64 0.41 -16.73
N TYR A 50 18.96 1.69 -16.53
CA TYR A 50 18.07 2.62 -15.83
C TYR A 50 16.75 2.86 -16.58
N ARG A 51 16.77 2.88 -17.91
CA ARG A 51 15.55 2.99 -18.72
C ARG A 51 14.68 1.74 -18.57
N SER A 52 15.29 0.56 -18.62
CA SER A 52 14.57 -0.71 -18.40
C SER A 52 13.96 -0.77 -17.00
N GLU A 53 14.70 -0.36 -15.97
CA GLU A 53 14.19 -0.33 -14.58
C GLU A 53 12.99 0.63 -14.45
N MET A 54 13.06 1.80 -15.09
CA MET A 54 11.93 2.73 -15.11
C MET A 54 10.68 2.11 -15.76
N GLU A 55 10.83 1.37 -16.85
CA GLU A 55 9.73 0.67 -17.51
C GLU A 55 9.10 -0.40 -16.62
N LEU A 56 9.93 -1.19 -15.90
CA LEU A 56 9.45 -2.17 -14.94
C LEU A 56 8.66 -1.52 -13.79
N LEU A 57 9.16 -0.42 -13.23
CA LEU A 57 8.46 0.32 -12.17
C LEU A 57 7.11 0.88 -12.64
N LEU A 58 7.02 1.35 -13.88
CA LEU A 58 5.75 1.78 -14.48
C LEU A 58 4.79 0.62 -14.67
N GLN A 59 5.29 -0.56 -15.07
CA GLN A 59 4.49 -1.77 -15.18
C GLN A 59 3.96 -2.23 -13.81
N GLU A 60 4.80 -2.24 -12.78
CA GLU A 60 4.39 -2.57 -11.40
C GLU A 60 3.33 -1.59 -10.89
N LYS A 61 3.49 -0.28 -11.15
CA LYS A 61 2.47 0.72 -10.84
C LYS A 61 1.13 0.39 -11.48
N MET A 62 1.12 -0.02 -12.75
CA MET A 62 -0.12 -0.41 -13.44
C MET A 62 -0.72 -1.69 -12.88
N ALA A 63 0.10 -2.66 -12.47
CA ALA A 63 -0.37 -3.86 -11.78
C ALA A 63 -1.09 -3.51 -10.46
N HIS A 64 -0.54 -2.62 -9.64
CA HIS A 64 -1.20 -2.16 -8.41
C HIS A 64 -2.52 -1.42 -8.68
N VAL A 65 -2.63 -0.65 -9.78
CA VAL A 65 -3.89 -0.01 -10.16
C VAL A 65 -4.98 -1.05 -10.46
N GLU A 66 -4.61 -2.14 -11.12
CA GLU A 66 -5.56 -3.23 -11.42
C GLU A 66 -5.95 -4.01 -10.16
N GLU A 67 -5.01 -4.26 -9.23
CA GLU A 67 -5.33 -4.83 -7.92
C GLU A 67 -6.32 -3.97 -7.14
N LEU A 68 -6.11 -2.64 -7.14
CA LEU A 68 -7.07 -1.71 -6.54
C LEU A 68 -8.44 -1.81 -7.23
N ARG A 69 -8.48 -1.88 -8.56
CA ARG A 69 -9.74 -2.01 -9.31
C ARG A 69 -10.49 -3.29 -8.93
N GLN A 70 -9.78 -4.40 -8.75
CA GLN A 70 -10.36 -5.67 -8.31
C GLN A 70 -10.92 -5.57 -6.90
N ILE A 71 -10.19 -4.96 -5.95
CA ILE A 71 -10.68 -4.74 -4.58
C ILE A 71 -11.99 -3.93 -4.59
N HIS A 72 -12.09 -2.87 -5.42
CA HIS A 72 -13.32 -2.10 -5.55
C HIS A 72 -14.48 -2.95 -6.08
N ALA A 73 -14.22 -3.83 -7.06
CA ALA A 73 -15.24 -4.74 -7.57
C ALA A 73 -15.71 -5.74 -6.49
N ASP A 74 -14.79 -6.28 -5.71
CA ASP A 74 -15.09 -7.21 -4.62
C ASP A 74 -15.88 -6.53 -3.49
N ILE A 75 -15.56 -5.27 -3.16
CA ILE A 75 -16.34 -4.46 -2.21
C ILE A 75 -17.78 -4.31 -2.69
N ASN A 76 -17.98 -3.89 -3.94
CA ASN A 76 -19.32 -3.72 -4.51
C ASN A 76 -20.12 -5.04 -4.53
N ALA A 77 -19.44 -6.17 -4.78
CA ALA A 77 -20.06 -7.49 -4.72
C ALA A 77 -20.51 -7.83 -3.29
N MET A 78 -19.67 -7.58 -2.29
CA MET A 78 -19.99 -7.81 -0.88
C MET A 78 -21.13 -6.90 -0.40
N GLU A 79 -21.15 -5.63 -0.78
CA GLU A 79 -22.26 -4.71 -0.48
C GLU A 79 -23.59 -5.22 -1.03
N SER A 80 -23.57 -5.75 -2.26
CA SER A 80 -24.75 -6.34 -2.90
C SER A 80 -25.25 -7.59 -2.16
N ILE A 81 -24.32 -8.45 -1.70
CA ILE A 81 -24.65 -9.64 -0.90
C ILE A 81 -25.28 -9.24 0.43
N ILE A 82 -24.68 -8.28 1.14
CA ILE A 82 -25.21 -7.77 2.42
C ILE A 82 -26.63 -7.25 2.23
N LYS A 83 -26.84 -6.38 1.23
CA LYS A 83 -28.16 -5.83 0.93
C LYS A 83 -29.19 -6.93 0.64
N SER A 84 -28.84 -7.93 -0.18
CA SER A 84 -29.73 -9.05 -0.48
C SER A 84 -30.04 -9.90 0.77
N ALA A 85 -29.08 -10.07 1.67
CA ALA A 85 -29.27 -10.82 2.92
C ALA A 85 -30.17 -10.07 3.90
N GLU A 86 -30.01 -8.74 4.01
CA GLU A 86 -30.88 -7.87 4.80
C GLU A 86 -32.32 -7.89 4.27
N GLU A 87 -32.51 -7.81 2.96
CA GLU A 87 -33.83 -7.93 2.33
C GLU A 87 -34.50 -9.28 2.64
N LEU A 88 -33.74 -10.38 2.59
CA LEU A 88 -34.28 -11.71 2.94
C LEU A 88 -34.62 -11.82 4.42
N ARG A 89 -33.75 -11.31 5.30
CA ARG A 89 -34.01 -11.24 6.75
C ARG A 89 -35.28 -10.45 7.03
N ASN A 90 -35.45 -9.28 6.42
CA ASN A 90 -36.64 -8.44 6.63
C ASN A 90 -37.92 -9.15 6.17
N LYS A 91 -37.89 -9.83 5.01
CA LYS A 91 -39.04 -10.66 4.55
C LYS A 91 -39.38 -11.77 5.54
N SER A 92 -38.37 -12.43 6.11
CA SER A 92 -38.57 -13.47 7.12
C SER A 92 -39.15 -12.89 8.42
N LEU A 93 -38.66 -11.74 8.88
CA LEU A 93 -39.20 -11.05 10.05
C LEU A 93 -40.65 -10.61 9.85
N ASP A 94 -40.99 -10.06 8.68
CA ASP A 94 -42.36 -9.70 8.33
C ASP A 94 -43.28 -10.93 8.35
N HIS A 95 -42.79 -12.08 7.91
CA HIS A 95 -43.55 -13.33 7.95
C HIS A 95 -43.76 -13.81 9.39
N VAL A 96 -42.71 -13.80 10.23
CA VAL A 96 -42.81 -14.13 11.67
C VAL A 96 -43.79 -13.19 12.36
N ARG A 97 -43.75 -11.89 12.05
CA ARG A 97 -44.68 -10.90 12.61
C ARG A 97 -46.13 -11.25 12.32
N ARG A 98 -46.47 -11.54 11.05
CA ARG A 98 -47.84 -11.93 10.67
C ARG A 98 -48.31 -13.19 11.40
N LEU A 99 -47.44 -14.21 11.49
CA LEU A 99 -47.76 -15.43 12.23
C LEU A 99 -47.96 -15.16 13.73
N TYR A 100 -47.16 -14.27 14.32
CA TYR A 100 -47.30 -13.89 15.73
C TYR A 100 -48.61 -13.12 15.98
N ASP A 101 -48.95 -12.18 15.10
CA ASP A 101 -50.20 -11.42 15.13
C ASP A 101 -51.44 -12.34 15.06
N GLU A 102 -51.34 -13.48 14.36
CA GLU A 102 -52.38 -14.52 14.32
C GLU A 102 -52.33 -15.48 15.54
N TYR A 103 -51.14 -15.84 16.01
CA TYR A 103 -50.92 -16.79 17.11
C TYR A 103 -51.42 -16.24 18.45
N VAL A 104 -51.09 -15.00 18.79
CA VAL A 104 -51.40 -14.39 20.08
C VAL A 104 -52.91 -14.41 20.41
N PRO A 105 -53.82 -13.89 19.56
CA PRO A 105 -55.25 -13.91 19.86
C PRO A 105 -55.80 -15.34 19.94
N LEU A 106 -55.31 -16.26 19.10
CA LEU A 106 -55.74 -17.66 19.13
C LEU A 106 -55.29 -18.36 20.42
N LYS A 107 -54.05 -18.14 20.87
CA LYS A 107 -53.54 -18.63 22.16
C LYS A 107 -54.39 -18.14 23.31
N GLN A 108 -54.75 -16.85 23.31
CA GLN A 108 -55.62 -16.25 24.31
C GLN A 108 -57.04 -16.83 24.28
N GLU A 109 -57.62 -17.06 23.10
CA GLU A 109 -58.93 -17.68 22.95
C GLU A 109 -58.97 -19.12 23.47
N VAL A 110 -57.99 -19.94 23.09
CA VAL A 110 -57.83 -21.31 23.59
C VAL A 110 -57.67 -21.31 25.11
N GLY A 111 -56.87 -20.39 25.67
CA GLY A 111 -56.73 -20.20 27.11
C GLY A 111 -58.06 -19.90 27.80
N ARG A 112 -58.88 -18.98 27.25
CA ARG A 112 -60.22 -18.68 27.77
C ARG A 112 -61.15 -19.89 27.71
N MET A 113 -61.16 -20.63 26.59
CA MET A 113 -61.99 -21.82 26.42
C MET A 113 -61.60 -22.94 27.40
N ALA A 114 -60.29 -23.16 27.60
CA ALA A 114 -59.78 -24.15 28.55
C ALA A 114 -60.26 -23.82 29.97
N VAL A 115 -60.13 -22.57 30.40
CA VAL A 115 -60.61 -22.12 31.71
C VAL A 115 -62.13 -22.28 31.85
N GLN A 116 -62.90 -21.94 30.82
CA GLN A 116 -64.37 -21.98 30.84
C GLN A 116 -64.92 -23.41 30.91
N GLN A 117 -64.29 -24.37 30.22
CA GLN A 117 -64.81 -25.73 30.07
C GLN A 117 -64.19 -26.74 31.04
N LEU A 118 -62.95 -26.54 31.47
CA LEU A 118 -62.18 -27.53 32.25
C LEU A 118 -61.81 -27.03 33.66
N GLY A 119 -62.06 -25.77 33.99
CA GLY A 119 -61.74 -25.17 35.28
C GLY A 119 -60.28 -24.69 35.38
N HIS A 120 -59.96 -23.97 36.46
CA HIS A 120 -58.64 -23.31 36.64
C HIS A 120 -57.48 -24.28 36.93
N ASP A 121 -57.74 -25.54 37.29
CA ASP A 121 -56.71 -26.50 37.72
C ASP A 121 -56.06 -27.28 36.57
N VAL A 122 -56.49 -27.08 35.31
CA VAL A 122 -55.91 -27.79 34.16
C VAL A 122 -54.76 -26.99 33.58
N ASN A 123 -53.53 -27.33 33.98
CA ASN A 123 -52.32 -26.88 33.32
C ASN A 123 -52.18 -27.58 31.96
N LEU A 124 -52.60 -26.90 30.89
CA LEU A 124 -52.43 -27.40 29.53
C LEU A 124 -50.99 -27.10 29.06
N PRO A 125 -50.19 -28.14 28.71
CA PRO A 125 -48.89 -27.94 28.08
C PRO A 125 -49.02 -27.06 26.83
N ASN A 126 -48.03 -26.21 26.53
CA ASN A 126 -47.99 -25.33 25.34
C ASN A 126 -48.83 -24.03 25.40
N LEU A 127 -49.54 -23.78 26.51
CA LEU A 127 -50.21 -22.49 26.79
C LEU A 127 -49.50 -21.66 27.86
N ALA A 128 -48.46 -22.21 28.50
CA ALA A 128 -47.66 -21.50 29.48
C ALA A 128 -46.86 -20.35 28.80
N PRO A 129 -46.57 -19.26 29.53
CA PRO A 129 -45.69 -18.20 29.03
C PRO A 129 -44.25 -18.70 28.80
N GLU A 130 -43.84 -19.75 29.49
CA GLU A 130 -42.51 -20.39 29.36
C GLU A 130 -42.36 -21.22 28.07
N ASP A 131 -43.47 -21.66 27.46
CA ASP A 131 -43.49 -22.48 26.23
C ASP A 131 -43.63 -21.63 24.94
N ASP A 132 -43.51 -20.30 25.04
CA ASP A 132 -43.71 -19.42 23.87
C ASP A 132 -42.56 -19.60 22.86
N PRO A 133 -42.84 -19.94 21.60
CA PRO A 133 -41.80 -20.18 20.60
C PRO A 133 -41.04 -18.92 20.19
N VAL A 134 -41.51 -17.73 20.59
CA VAL A 134 -40.88 -16.44 20.27
C VAL A 134 -40.15 -15.89 21.50
N PRO A 135 -38.81 -15.80 21.48
CA PRO A 135 -38.04 -15.18 22.54
C PRO A 135 -38.51 -13.75 22.85
N PRO A 136 -38.47 -13.31 24.12
CA PRO A 136 -38.97 -11.99 24.55
C PRO A 136 -38.23 -10.80 23.91
N GLU A 137 -36.99 -11.03 23.45
CA GLU A 137 -36.20 -10.04 22.71
C GLU A 137 -36.78 -9.79 21.32
N ILE A 138 -37.29 -10.84 20.67
CA ILE A 138 -37.89 -10.77 19.34
C ILE A 138 -39.29 -10.19 19.45
N THR A 139 -40.10 -10.57 20.45
CA THR A 139 -41.43 -9.98 20.67
C THR A 139 -41.37 -8.47 20.94
N SER A 140 -40.34 -7.98 21.63
CA SER A 140 -40.09 -6.54 21.82
C SER A 140 -39.78 -5.84 20.49
N SER A 141 -39.00 -6.49 19.62
CA SER A 141 -38.70 -5.98 18.27
C SER A 141 -39.86 -6.08 17.27
N LEU A 142 -40.80 -6.99 17.51
CA LEU A 142 -42.00 -7.18 16.69
C LEU A 142 -43.13 -6.21 17.10
N SER A 143 -43.24 -5.90 18.39
CA SER A 143 -44.29 -5.06 18.98
C SER A 143 -43.98 -3.56 18.90
N HIS A 144 -42.71 -3.17 19.01
CA HIS A 144 -42.31 -1.78 18.85
C HIS A 144 -42.13 -1.48 17.37
N SER A 145 -42.87 -0.50 16.86
CA SER A 145 -42.76 0.06 15.51
C SER A 145 -41.37 0.64 15.24
N PHE A 146 -40.35 -0.21 15.10
CA PHE A 146 -38.98 0.19 14.78
C PHE A 146 -38.87 0.80 13.37
N PHE A 147 -39.96 0.79 12.60
CA PHE A 147 -40.08 1.36 11.26
C PHE A 147 -40.55 2.83 11.22
N ASP A 148 -41.02 3.41 12.33
CA ASP A 148 -41.47 4.82 12.39
C ASP A 148 -40.41 5.72 13.07
N LYS A 149 -39.15 5.60 12.67
CA LYS A 149 -38.18 6.66 12.93
C LYS A 149 -37.98 7.48 11.66
N PRO A 150 -38.66 8.63 11.50
CA PRO A 150 -38.34 9.58 10.46
C PRO A 150 -37.04 10.28 10.87
N GLY A 151 -35.89 9.68 10.54
CA GLY A 151 -34.58 10.24 10.83
C GLY A 151 -33.56 9.17 11.23
N GLY A 152 -32.95 8.55 10.22
CA GLY A 152 -31.90 7.55 10.42
C GLY A 152 -31.37 7.00 9.10
N GLY A 153 -31.04 7.89 8.16
CA GLY A 153 -30.19 7.50 7.04
C GLY A 153 -28.83 7.04 7.57
N GLY A 154 -28.33 5.93 7.06
CA GLY A 154 -26.90 5.61 7.09
C GLY A 154 -26.37 5.04 8.40
N GLY A 155 -26.81 3.84 8.75
CA GLY A 155 -26.06 2.94 9.65
C GLY A 155 -24.98 2.15 8.91
N GLY A 156 -24.37 2.72 7.87
CA GLY A 156 -23.13 2.20 7.32
C GLY A 156 -22.01 2.75 8.19
N GLY A 157 -21.42 1.90 9.03
CA GLY A 157 -20.16 2.20 9.70
C GLY A 157 -19.04 2.29 8.67
N GLY A 158 -19.08 3.33 7.84
CA GLY A 158 -17.97 3.80 7.06
C GLY A 158 -16.89 4.20 8.05
N VAL A 159 -15.84 3.40 8.13
CA VAL A 159 -14.57 3.87 8.66
C VAL A 159 -14.15 4.99 7.71
N GLU A 160 -14.41 6.23 8.13
CA GLU A 160 -13.98 7.44 7.46
C GLU A 160 -12.45 7.47 7.51
N TRP A 161 -11.82 6.88 6.49
CA TRP A 161 -10.45 7.20 6.16
C TRP A 161 -10.49 8.60 5.55
N SER A 162 -10.44 9.61 6.43
CA SER A 162 -10.15 10.97 6.03
C SER A 162 -8.75 10.97 5.40
N MET A 163 -8.76 10.90 4.06
CA MET A 163 -7.60 11.08 3.23
C MET A 163 -7.76 12.47 2.65
N ASP A 164 -7.21 13.47 3.35
CA ASP A 164 -7.17 14.85 2.90
C ASP A 164 -6.54 14.91 1.49
N HIS A 165 -7.40 14.98 0.48
CA HIS A 165 -7.02 15.31 -0.88
C HIS A 165 -7.33 16.79 -1.08
N GLU A 166 -6.36 17.63 -0.73
CA GLU A 166 -6.43 19.06 -1.02
C GLU A 166 -6.33 19.25 -2.54
N GLU A 167 -7.48 19.40 -3.20
CA GLU A 167 -7.57 19.82 -4.59
C GLU A 167 -7.08 21.26 -4.70
N LEU A 168 -5.94 21.45 -5.37
CA LEU A 168 -5.57 22.72 -5.95
C LEU A 168 -6.32 22.88 -7.28
N ARG A 169 -7.52 23.46 -7.23
CA ARG A 169 -8.21 23.96 -8.43
C ARG A 169 -8.58 25.43 -8.28
N GLY A 170 -7.89 26.26 -9.05
CA GLY A 170 -8.46 27.49 -9.61
C GLY A 170 -7.62 28.74 -9.41
N THR A 171 -6.90 29.15 -10.45
CA THR A 171 -7.24 30.35 -11.23
C THR A 171 -6.37 30.39 -12.48
N GLY A 172 -6.99 30.46 -13.65
CA GLY A 172 -6.29 30.69 -14.91
C GLY A 172 -5.97 32.17 -15.12
N LEU A 173 -4.84 32.44 -15.77
CA LEU A 173 -4.62 33.43 -16.84
C LEU A 173 -3.28 33.04 -17.50
N GLY A 174 -3.27 32.90 -18.84
CA GLY A 174 -2.11 32.42 -19.60
C GLY A 174 -1.04 33.49 -19.81
N ILE A 175 0.20 33.10 -20.15
CA ILE A 175 1.00 33.53 -21.31
C ILE A 175 2.19 32.57 -21.53
N SER A 176 2.73 32.60 -22.74
CA SER A 176 3.66 31.67 -23.40
C SER A 176 5.12 31.59 -22.90
N ALA A 177 5.74 30.43 -23.22
CA ALA A 177 7.09 30.20 -23.76
C ALA A 177 8.38 30.56 -22.96
N LEU A 178 9.15 29.52 -22.57
CA LEU A 178 10.54 29.17 -23.00
C LEU A 178 11.26 28.26 -21.94
N PRO A 179 12.21 27.37 -22.32
CA PRO A 179 12.91 26.44 -21.40
C PRO A 179 14.40 26.87 -21.15
N PRO A 180 15.28 26.00 -20.60
CA PRO A 180 15.48 25.72 -19.18
C PRO A 180 16.89 26.16 -18.68
N ALA A 181 17.07 26.31 -17.36
CA ALA A 181 18.37 26.59 -16.76
C ALA A 181 18.76 25.54 -15.70
N PHE A 182 19.61 24.62 -16.15
CA PHE A 182 20.79 24.02 -15.50
C PHE A 182 21.13 24.42 -14.05
N MET A 183 21.30 23.44 -13.15
CA MET A 183 22.48 23.25 -12.27
C MET A 183 22.43 21.88 -11.55
N SER A 184 23.64 21.34 -11.39
CA SER A 184 24.11 19.95 -11.17
C SER A 184 23.85 19.29 -9.78
N PRO A 185 24.19 17.98 -9.63
CA PRO A 185 23.68 17.09 -8.57
C PRO A 185 24.64 16.91 -7.39
N GLN A 186 24.11 16.43 -6.25
CA GLN A 186 24.89 15.97 -5.11
C GLN A 186 24.63 14.48 -4.86
N ALA A 187 25.67 13.67 -5.07
CA ALA A 187 25.67 12.22 -4.85
C ALA A 187 25.67 11.85 -3.35
N PRO A 188 25.18 10.64 -3.02
CA PRO A 188 25.77 9.89 -1.91
C PRO A 188 26.22 8.47 -2.32
N SER A 189 27.48 8.20 -1.97
CA SER A 189 28.14 6.94 -1.60
C SER A 189 27.46 5.61 -1.98
N LEU A 190 28.15 4.86 -2.85
CA LEU A 190 27.96 3.44 -3.11
C LEU A 190 28.30 2.59 -1.88
N ASN A 191 27.44 1.60 -1.58
CA ASN A 191 27.80 0.38 -0.86
C ASN A 191 27.51 -0.80 -1.81
N PRO A 192 28.41 -1.78 -1.97
CA PRO A 192 28.16 -2.90 -2.87
C PRO A 192 27.23 -3.90 -2.18
N LEU A 193 25.99 -4.04 -2.68
CA LEU A 193 25.16 -5.18 -2.30
C LEU A 193 25.40 -6.33 -3.29
N ARG A 194 26.10 -7.33 -2.74
CA ARG A 194 26.37 -8.66 -3.25
C ARG A 194 25.18 -9.26 -4.02
N THR A 195 25.38 -9.48 -5.32
CA THR A 195 24.54 -10.29 -6.21
C THR A 195 24.54 -11.73 -5.70
N GLN A 196 23.37 -12.25 -5.30
CA GLN A 196 23.14 -13.68 -5.22
C GLN A 196 22.19 -14.06 -6.35
N LEU A 197 22.78 -14.64 -7.39
CA LEU A 197 22.13 -15.25 -8.54
C LEU A 197 21.42 -16.52 -8.06
N HIS A 198 20.10 -16.50 -7.97
CA HIS A 198 19.31 -17.69 -7.65
C HIS A 198 18.71 -18.27 -8.94
N LYS A 199 19.07 -19.52 -9.22
CA LYS A 199 18.57 -20.39 -10.30
C LYS A 199 17.05 -20.60 -10.21
N PRO A 200 16.37 -20.88 -11.33
CA PRO A 200 14.97 -21.28 -11.32
C PRO A 200 14.81 -22.76 -10.97
N ASP A 201 13.59 -23.08 -10.55
CA ASP A 201 12.93 -24.40 -10.51
C ASP A 201 13.05 -25.27 -9.24
N GLN A 202 11.99 -25.25 -8.43
CA GLN A 202 11.04 -26.37 -8.24
C GLN A 202 10.14 -26.06 -7.02
N ARG A 203 8.84 -25.92 -7.25
CA ARG A 203 7.85 -25.64 -6.19
C ARG A 203 7.15 -26.97 -5.82
N PRO A 204 7.35 -27.55 -4.61
CA PRO A 204 6.56 -28.70 -4.18
C PRO A 204 5.13 -28.26 -3.83
N LEU A 205 4.15 -29.09 -4.15
CA LEU A 205 2.74 -28.91 -3.79
C LEU A 205 2.55 -28.80 -2.27
N PRO A 206 1.56 -28.02 -1.78
CA PRO A 206 1.33 -27.87 -0.34
C PRO A 206 0.66 -29.12 0.26
N PRO A 207 0.99 -29.49 1.52
CA PRO A 207 0.32 -30.57 2.24
C PRO A 207 -1.05 -30.14 2.82
N PRO A 208 -1.95 -31.08 3.16
CA PRO A 208 -3.32 -30.82 3.60
C PRO A 208 -3.42 -30.15 5.00
N PRO A 209 -4.56 -29.51 5.33
CA PRO A 209 -4.69 -28.62 6.47
C PRO A 209 -4.73 -29.37 7.81
N GLY A 210 -3.76 -29.09 8.66
CA GLY A 210 -3.79 -29.40 10.09
C GLY A 210 -4.30 -28.22 10.94
N PRO A 211 -4.59 -28.44 12.24
CA PRO A 211 -5.21 -27.44 13.11
C PRO A 211 -4.30 -26.22 13.37
N PRO A 212 -4.85 -25.04 13.64
CA PRO A 212 -4.10 -23.78 13.67
C PRO A 212 -3.15 -23.72 14.87
N ALA A 213 -1.86 -23.57 14.60
CA ALA A 213 -0.87 -23.21 15.62
C ALA A 213 -1.08 -21.75 16.07
N PRO A 214 -0.79 -21.43 17.35
CA PRO A 214 -0.98 -20.09 17.88
C PRO A 214 -0.06 -19.09 17.15
N ALA A 215 -0.68 -18.09 16.52
CA ALA A 215 0.03 -17.02 15.83
C ALA A 215 0.99 -16.30 16.79
N PHE A 216 2.27 -16.34 16.47
CA PHE A 216 3.30 -15.49 17.06
C PHE A 216 2.93 -14.03 16.72
N ARG A 217 2.16 -13.38 17.59
CA ARG A 217 1.80 -11.96 17.42
C ARG A 217 3.06 -11.13 17.58
N GLN A 218 3.66 -10.75 16.47
CA GLN A 218 4.70 -9.72 16.45
C GLN A 218 4.06 -8.43 17.00
N GLN A 219 4.43 -8.07 18.23
CA GLN A 219 4.03 -6.78 18.78
C GLN A 219 4.62 -5.68 17.88
N PRO A 220 3.81 -4.69 17.46
CA PRO A 220 4.32 -3.59 16.66
C PRO A 220 5.45 -2.87 17.41
N PRO A 221 6.55 -2.52 16.72
CA PRO A 221 7.73 -1.96 17.35
C PRO A 221 7.41 -0.62 18.05
N PRO A 222 8.06 -0.33 19.19
CA PRO A 222 7.77 0.88 19.97
C PRO A 222 8.06 2.14 19.15
N MET A 223 7.11 3.08 19.15
CA MET A 223 7.19 4.35 18.42
C MET A 223 7.58 5.51 19.36
N LYS A 224 8.07 6.63 18.79
CA LYS A 224 8.29 7.91 19.49
C LYS A 224 7.67 9.05 18.68
N SER A 225 7.22 10.12 19.31
CA SER A 225 6.75 11.32 18.59
C SER A 225 7.91 12.21 18.13
N CYS A 226 7.83 12.74 16.92
CA CYS A 226 8.77 13.76 16.43
C CYS A 226 8.63 15.05 17.26
N LEU A 227 9.74 15.70 17.62
CA LEU A 227 9.71 16.97 18.37
C LEU A 227 9.27 18.18 17.53
N SER A 228 9.26 18.06 16.20
CA SER A 228 8.90 19.16 15.29
C SER A 228 7.46 19.03 14.79
N CYS A 229 7.09 17.87 14.23
CA CYS A 229 5.75 17.66 13.68
C CYS A 229 4.86 16.75 14.53
N HIS A 230 5.34 16.27 15.68
CA HIS A 230 4.58 15.43 16.63
C HIS A 230 4.11 14.06 16.12
N GLN A 231 4.33 13.74 14.83
CA GLN A 231 3.98 12.44 14.25
C GLN A 231 4.79 11.29 14.82
N GLN A 232 4.15 10.11 14.90
CA GLN A 232 4.79 8.90 15.38
C GLN A 232 5.84 8.40 14.37
N ILE A 233 7.06 8.24 14.84
CA ILE A 233 8.20 7.72 14.08
C ILE A 233 8.83 6.56 14.84
N HIS A 234 9.55 5.68 14.14
CA HIS A 234 10.27 4.58 14.78
C HIS A 234 11.22 5.09 15.88
N ARG A 235 11.26 4.43 17.05
CA ARG A 235 12.02 4.91 18.23
C ARG A 235 13.50 5.18 17.95
N ASN A 236 14.11 4.43 17.03
CA ASN A 236 15.52 4.58 16.64
C ASN A 236 15.75 5.43 15.38
N ALA A 237 14.71 6.04 14.78
CA ALA A 237 14.88 6.88 13.60
C ALA A 237 15.74 8.12 13.93
N PRO A 238 16.84 8.39 13.19
CA PRO A 238 17.72 9.54 13.44
C PRO A 238 17.12 10.86 12.91
N ILE A 239 16.23 10.78 11.92
CA ILE A 239 15.56 11.89 11.25
C ILE A 239 14.09 11.53 11.05
N CYS A 240 13.18 12.50 11.18
CA CYS A 240 11.77 12.28 10.86
C CYS A 240 11.59 12.09 9.34
N PRO A 241 10.95 11.01 8.86
CA PRO A 241 10.77 10.79 7.42
C PRO A 241 9.86 11.86 6.79
N LEU A 242 8.94 12.42 7.57
CA LEU A 242 7.95 13.40 7.13
C LEU A 242 8.56 14.82 7.02
N CYS A 243 9.10 15.37 8.11
CA CYS A 243 9.56 16.76 8.15
C CYS A 243 11.09 16.93 8.08
N LYS A 244 11.85 15.82 7.99
CA LYS A 244 13.33 15.81 7.97
C LYS A 244 14.02 16.44 9.19
N ALA A 245 13.28 16.77 10.25
CA ALA A 245 13.86 17.25 11.50
C ALA A 245 14.67 16.15 12.21
N LYS A 246 15.83 16.52 12.77
CA LYS A 246 16.72 15.60 13.48
C LYS A 246 16.10 15.18 14.81
N SER A 247 15.96 13.88 15.03
CA SER A 247 15.39 13.35 16.26
C SER A 247 16.48 13.23 17.33
N ARG A 248 16.31 13.91 18.47
CA ARG A 248 17.20 13.77 19.63
C ARG A 248 16.61 12.74 20.60
N SER A 249 17.43 11.78 21.03
CA SER A 249 17.03 10.85 22.11
C SER A 249 16.83 11.62 23.41
N ARG A 250 15.78 11.29 24.17
CA ARG A 250 15.54 11.86 25.51
C ARG A 250 16.59 11.43 26.55
N ASN A 251 17.38 10.37 26.27
CA ASN A 251 18.41 9.88 27.17
C ASN A 251 19.76 9.79 26.46
N PRO A 252 20.49 10.91 26.28
CA PRO A 252 21.81 10.90 25.65
C PRO A 252 22.81 10.17 26.57
N LYS A 253 23.53 9.17 26.02
CA LYS A 253 24.64 8.53 26.74
C LYS A 253 25.71 9.59 27.04
N LYS A 254 26.09 9.73 28.31
CA LYS A 254 27.13 10.67 28.74
C LYS A 254 28.43 10.41 27.95
N PRO A 255 29.11 11.43 27.42
CA PRO A 255 30.39 11.24 26.76
C PRO A 255 31.41 10.69 27.76
N LYS A 256 32.14 9.64 27.37
CA LYS A 256 33.29 9.13 28.14
C LYS A 256 34.35 10.23 28.19
N LYS A 257 34.82 10.58 29.40
CA LYS A 257 36.03 11.40 29.56
C LYS A 257 37.20 10.67 28.89
N LYS A 258 37.97 11.41 28.11
CA LYS A 258 39.21 10.94 27.50
C LYS A 258 40.31 11.28 28.52
N ASP A 259 40.83 10.27 29.22
CA ASP A 259 42.07 10.37 29.98
C ASP A 259 43.27 10.24 29.02
#